data_AF-A0A6B3L013-F1
#
_entry.id   AF-A0A6B3L013-F1
#
_cell.length_a   1.000
_cell.length_b   1.000
_cell.length_c   1.000
_cell.angle_alpha   90.00
_cell.angle_beta   90.00
_cell.angle_gamma   90.00
#
_symmetry.space_group_name_H-M   'P 1'
#
loop_
_entity.id
_entity.type
_entity.pdbx_description
1 polymer ?
#
loop_
_entity_poly.entity_id
_entity_poly.type
_entity_poly.pdbx_seq_one_letter_code
_entity_poly.pdbx_strand_id
1 'polypeptide(L)'
;MIAALPTSVRLVLLLFLCAAMTSCGSTRKLRQQADAIVARVELPAQKVELRDLQRECHRLAQHRLPYVFGGESLGEGGMDCSGTIHHVLTRVGFRYVPRQSNHQYHWLAKAGTLKKASRLDERTLRKMRPGDLMFWKGTYRTGKRWPNVSHVMIYMGRDPNTGKHWMFGGRGQSASGRNGGGVDFFSFSPREGGRRNSKFIGFGRVPGVKR
;
A
#
# COMPACT_ATOMS: atom_id res chain seq x y z
N MET A 1 40.64 16.98 6.40
CA MET A 1 40.02 18.27 6.08
C MET A 1 38.52 18.14 6.26
N ILE A 2 38.00 18.55 7.41
CA ILE A 2 36.58 18.41 7.78
C ILE A 2 35.88 19.69 7.34
N ALA A 3 34.99 19.55 6.35
CA ALA A 3 34.20 20.66 5.82
C ALA A 3 33.29 21.25 6.91
N ALA A 4 33.32 22.57 7.04
CA ALA A 4 32.51 23.33 7.97
C ALA A 4 31.02 23.18 7.63
N LEU A 5 30.23 22.73 8.60
CA LEU A 5 28.77 22.70 8.50
C LEU A 5 28.20 24.13 8.52
N PRO A 6 27.11 24.39 7.77
CA PRO A 6 26.49 25.71 7.68
C PRO A 6 25.99 26.22 9.03
N THR A 7 26.14 27.52 9.28
CA THR A 7 25.89 28.25 10.53
C THR A 7 24.51 28.03 11.14
N SER A 8 23.50 27.69 10.32
CA SER A 8 22.14 27.38 10.75
C SER A 8 22.01 26.05 11.51
N VAL A 9 22.96 25.11 11.38
CA VAL A 9 22.95 23.83 12.11
C VAL A 9 23.58 23.97 13.50
N ARG A 10 24.56 24.88 13.67
CA ARG A 10 25.17 25.17 14.98
C ARG A 10 24.21 25.79 15.97
N LEU A 11 23.29 26.64 15.50
CA LEU A 11 22.32 27.32 16.36
C LEU A 11 21.26 26.37 16.93
N VAL A 12 20.88 25.33 16.16
CA VAL A 12 19.92 24.30 16.62
C VAL A 12 20.58 23.36 17.63
N LEU A 13 21.87 23.03 17.48
CA LEU A 13 22.58 22.20 18.45
C LEU A 13 22.87 22.93 19.78
N LEU A 14 23.14 24.24 19.73
CA LEU A 14 23.38 25.07 20.92
C LEU A 14 22.11 25.31 21.77
N LEU A 15 20.92 25.25 21.16
CA LEU A 15 19.66 25.37 21.89
C LEU A 15 19.28 24.12 22.71
N PHE A 16 19.93 22.97 22.49
CA PHE A 16 19.67 21.74 23.26
C PHE A 16 20.60 21.53 24.46
N LEU A 17 21.67 22.32 24.62
CA LEU A 17 22.69 22.10 25.67
C LEU A 17 22.63 23.07 26.87
N CYS A 18 21.68 24.02 26.92
CA CYS A 18 21.59 25.00 28.02
C CYS A 18 20.30 24.96 28.86
N ALA A 19 19.47 23.91 28.74
CA ALA A 19 18.23 23.80 29.51
C ALA A 19 18.34 22.85 30.72
N ALA A 20 19.52 22.75 31.34
CA ALA A 20 19.67 22.18 32.67
C ALA A 20 19.97 23.33 33.62
N MET A 21 18.93 23.87 34.26
CA MET A 21 18.89 24.54 35.58
C MET A 21 17.72 25.55 35.60
N THR A 22 16.80 25.35 36.56
CA THR A 22 15.70 26.22 37.01
C THR A 22 14.40 26.34 36.18
N SER A 23 13.28 26.21 36.92
CA SER A 23 11.86 26.40 36.54
C SER A 23 11.10 25.19 35.98
N CYS A 24 10.43 24.47 36.89
CA CYS A 24 9.40 23.47 36.63
C CYS A 24 8.23 23.99 35.76
N GLY A 25 8.05 25.32 35.65
CA GLY A 25 7.01 25.95 34.83
C GLY A 25 7.41 26.20 33.37
N SER A 26 8.69 26.50 33.11
CA SER A 26 9.19 26.80 31.75
C SER A 26 9.28 25.54 30.87
N THR A 27 9.69 24.41 31.47
CA THR A 27 9.76 23.11 30.81
C THR A 27 8.38 22.59 30.37
N ARG A 28 7.33 22.86 31.16
CA ARG A 28 5.96 22.49 30.82
C ARG A 28 5.44 23.26 29.60
N LYS A 29 5.77 24.55 29.50
CA LYS A 29 5.34 25.42 28.39
C LYS A 29 6.05 25.05 27.08
N LEU A 30 7.36 24.78 27.13
CA LEU A 30 8.14 24.29 25.99
C LEU A 30 7.68 22.89 25.55
N ARG A 31 7.42 21.99 26.50
CA ARG A 31 6.87 20.66 26.21
C ARG A 31 5.49 20.75 25.59
N GLN A 32 4.61 21.62 26.08
CA GLN A 32 3.28 21.82 25.52
C GLN A 32 3.33 22.46 24.12
N GLN A 33 4.29 23.36 23.85
CA GLN A 33 4.54 23.89 22.51
C GLN A 33 5.12 22.82 21.57
N ALA A 34 6.05 21.99 22.05
CA ALA A 34 6.59 20.86 21.30
C ALA A 34 5.50 19.83 21.00
N ASP A 35 4.67 19.48 21.98
CA ASP A 35 3.53 18.57 21.83
C ASP A 35 2.49 19.16 20.85
N ALA A 36 2.25 20.47 20.87
CA ALA A 36 1.36 21.13 19.91
C ALA A 36 1.94 21.19 18.49
N ILE A 37 3.27 21.33 18.35
CA ILE A 37 3.97 21.25 17.06
C ILE A 37 3.93 19.81 16.55
N VAL A 38 4.22 18.83 17.39
CA VAL A 38 4.12 17.39 17.07
C VAL A 38 2.69 17.02 16.70
N ALA A 39 1.67 17.51 17.42
CA ALA A 39 0.27 17.31 17.09
C ALA A 39 -0.17 18.01 15.80
N ARG A 40 0.47 19.12 15.41
CA ARG A 40 0.29 19.76 14.09
C ARG A 40 1.02 19.03 12.97
N VAL A 41 2.11 18.33 13.28
CA VAL A 41 2.88 17.49 12.34
C VAL A 41 2.27 16.09 12.20
N GLU A 42 1.48 15.63 13.19
CA GLU A 42 0.50 14.56 13.02
C GLU A 42 -0.59 15.05 12.06
N LEU A 43 -0.27 14.97 10.77
CA LEU A 43 -1.22 15.18 9.69
C LEU A 43 -2.46 14.34 10.00
N PRO A 44 -3.66 14.95 9.97
CA PRO A 44 -4.88 14.23 10.28
C PRO A 44 -4.91 12.97 9.42
N ALA A 45 -5.13 11.82 10.05
CA ALA A 45 -5.13 10.51 9.40
C ALA A 45 -5.89 10.64 8.07
N GLN A 46 -5.14 10.65 6.97
CA GLN A 46 -5.68 11.05 5.68
C GLN A 46 -6.74 10.04 5.29
N LYS A 47 -7.98 10.50 5.23
CA LYS A 47 -9.17 9.68 5.07
C LYS A 47 -9.55 9.69 3.60
N VAL A 48 -9.23 8.60 2.90
CA VAL A 48 -9.62 8.38 1.50
C VAL A 48 -10.91 7.57 1.47
N GLU A 49 -11.90 7.99 0.70
CA GLU A 49 -13.14 7.24 0.53
C GLU A 49 -12.93 6.06 -0.44
N LEU A 50 -13.53 4.90 -0.14
CA LEU A 50 -13.47 3.72 -1.01
C LEU A 50 -13.91 4.03 -2.46
N ARG A 51 -14.87 4.94 -2.64
CA ARG A 51 -15.34 5.34 -3.98
C ARG A 51 -14.24 6.02 -4.80
N ASP A 52 -13.38 6.80 -4.18
CA ASP A 52 -12.27 7.47 -4.88
C ASP A 52 -11.22 6.45 -5.31
N LEU A 53 -10.93 5.48 -4.43
CA LEU A 53 -10.09 4.33 -4.75
C LEU A 53 -10.63 3.56 -5.97
N GLN A 54 -11.91 3.20 -5.96
CA GLN A 54 -12.54 2.46 -7.05
C GLN A 54 -12.55 3.27 -8.35
N ARG A 55 -12.87 4.57 -8.28
CA ARG A 55 -12.84 5.47 -9.45
C ARG A 55 -11.46 5.52 -10.07
N GLU A 56 -10.41 5.60 -9.26
CA GLU A 56 -9.04 5.62 -9.76
C GLU A 56 -8.63 4.29 -10.39
N CYS A 57 -9.01 3.14 -9.82
CA CYS A 57 -8.82 1.84 -10.45
C CYS A 57 -9.48 1.77 -11.85
N HIS A 58 -10.73 2.25 -11.95
CA HIS A 58 -11.45 2.29 -13.23
C HIS A 58 -10.77 3.22 -14.23
N ARG A 59 -10.40 4.44 -13.81
CA ARG A 59 -9.67 5.39 -14.64
C ARG A 59 -8.37 4.80 -15.15
N LEU A 60 -7.60 4.13 -14.29
CA LEU A 60 -6.29 3.58 -14.65
C LEU A 60 -6.42 2.41 -15.65
N ALA A 61 -7.42 1.54 -15.49
CA ALA A 61 -7.69 0.45 -16.43
C ALA A 61 -8.00 0.93 -17.86
N GLN A 62 -8.59 2.12 -18.01
CA GLN A 62 -8.92 2.69 -19.33
C GLN A 62 -7.67 3.01 -20.16
N HIS A 63 -6.51 3.19 -19.53
CA HIS A 63 -5.24 3.42 -20.23
C HIS A 63 -4.67 2.15 -20.89
N ARG A 64 -5.22 0.96 -20.59
CA ARG A 64 -4.79 -0.32 -21.16
C ARG A 64 -3.28 -0.56 -21.06
N LEU A 65 -2.71 -0.15 -19.93
CA LEU A 65 -1.27 -0.24 -19.71
C LEU A 65 -0.83 -1.71 -19.62
N PRO A 66 0.27 -2.10 -20.29
CA PRO A 66 0.83 -3.43 -20.15
C PRO A 66 1.46 -3.64 -18.77
N TYR A 67 1.75 -4.90 -18.45
CA TYR A 67 2.56 -5.23 -17.28
C TYR A 67 4.04 -5.01 -17.58
N VAL A 68 4.67 -4.08 -16.87
CA VAL A 68 6.10 -3.77 -16.99
C VAL A 68 6.75 -3.98 -15.64
N PHE A 69 7.68 -4.94 -15.55
CA PHE A 69 8.38 -5.23 -14.29
C PHE A 69 9.19 -4.01 -13.85
N GLY A 70 8.96 -3.51 -12.62
CA GLY A 70 9.61 -2.30 -12.13
C GLY A 70 8.86 -1.00 -12.43
N GLY A 71 7.86 -0.99 -13.32
CA GLY A 71 7.08 0.22 -13.64
C GLY A 71 6.03 0.58 -12.59
N GLU A 72 5.75 1.87 -12.41
CA GLU A 72 4.83 2.46 -11.43
C GLU A 72 4.03 3.68 -11.95
N SER A 73 4.28 4.13 -13.17
CA SER A 73 3.69 5.33 -13.74
C SER A 73 3.26 5.13 -15.20
N LEU A 74 2.41 6.04 -15.71
CA LEU A 74 2.04 6.04 -17.13
C LEU A 74 3.25 6.34 -18.03
N GLY A 75 4.17 7.18 -17.55
CA GLY A 75 5.36 7.61 -18.31
C GLY A 75 6.37 6.50 -18.57
N GLU A 76 6.33 5.42 -17.78
CA GLU A 76 7.18 4.24 -17.96
C GLU A 76 6.58 3.22 -18.95
N GLY A 77 5.43 3.54 -19.55
CA GLY A 77 4.78 2.69 -20.56
C GLY A 77 4.07 1.46 -19.99
N GLY A 78 4.03 1.28 -18.68
CA GLY A 78 3.29 0.21 -18.00
C GLY A 78 3.65 0.10 -16.52
N MET A 79 2.99 -0.82 -15.81
CA MET A 79 3.20 -0.96 -14.36
C MET A 79 3.29 -2.43 -13.93
N ASP A 80 4.08 -2.68 -12.88
CA ASP A 80 4.05 -3.97 -12.20
C ASP A 80 2.92 -4.02 -11.16
N CYS A 81 2.74 -5.19 -10.54
CA CYS A 81 1.68 -5.41 -9.56
C CYS A 81 1.71 -4.37 -8.42
N SER A 82 2.86 -4.19 -7.78
CA SER A 82 3.02 -3.27 -6.64
C SER A 82 3.12 -1.80 -7.04
N GLY A 83 3.66 -1.51 -8.23
CA GLY A 83 3.70 -0.18 -8.82
C GLY A 83 2.29 0.32 -9.13
N THR A 84 1.40 -0.56 -9.59
CA THR A 84 -0.02 -0.25 -9.78
C THR A 84 -0.69 0.16 -8.47
N ILE A 85 -0.44 -0.58 -7.37
CA ILE A 85 -0.99 -0.23 -6.04
C ILE A 85 -0.42 1.09 -5.54
N HIS A 86 0.89 1.29 -5.70
CA HIS A 86 1.57 2.53 -5.35
C HIS A 86 0.93 3.72 -6.09
N HIS A 87 0.77 3.60 -7.40
CA HIS A 87 0.16 4.62 -8.24
C HIS A 87 -1.24 5.00 -7.76
N VAL A 88 -2.14 4.01 -7.69
CA VAL A 88 -3.55 4.25 -7.34
C VAL A 88 -3.67 4.91 -5.98
N LEU A 89 -2.97 4.39 -4.96
CA LEU A 89 -3.06 4.94 -3.61
C LEU A 89 -2.48 6.36 -3.52
N THR A 90 -1.34 6.62 -4.19
CA THR A 90 -0.76 7.97 -4.26
C THR A 90 -1.70 8.95 -4.98
N ARG A 91 -2.35 8.53 -6.07
CA ARG A 91 -3.29 9.37 -6.84
C ARG A 91 -4.54 9.74 -6.06
N VAL A 92 -5.04 8.86 -5.19
CA VAL A 92 -6.16 9.18 -4.29
C VAL A 92 -5.73 9.88 -3.00
N GLY A 93 -4.45 10.26 -2.91
CA GLY A 93 -3.94 11.18 -1.90
C GLY A 93 -3.04 10.56 -0.85
N PHE A 94 -2.89 9.23 -0.77
CA PHE A 94 -2.02 8.63 0.24
C PHE A 94 -0.56 9.07 0.08
N ARG A 95 0.06 9.44 1.20
CA ARG A 95 1.50 9.72 1.27
C ARG A 95 2.26 8.47 1.73
N TYR A 96 3.52 8.34 1.30
CA TYR A 96 4.44 7.29 1.74
C TYR A 96 3.95 5.85 1.44
N VAL A 97 3.23 5.65 0.35
CA VAL A 97 2.79 4.31 -0.07
C VAL A 97 4.02 3.47 -0.44
N PRO A 98 4.26 2.31 0.20
CA PRO A 98 5.44 1.51 -0.13
C PRO A 98 5.39 1.00 -1.58
N ARG A 99 6.50 1.11 -2.30
CA ARG A 99 6.58 0.70 -3.71
C ARG A 99 6.63 -0.81 -3.92
N GLN A 100 7.26 -1.56 -3.02
CA GLN A 100 7.43 -3.01 -3.17
C GLN A 100 6.30 -3.79 -2.46
N SER A 101 5.86 -4.89 -3.07
CA SER A 101 4.77 -5.73 -2.56
C SER A 101 5.01 -6.27 -1.13
N ASN A 102 6.24 -6.66 -0.77
CA ASN A 102 6.57 -7.07 0.60
C ASN A 102 6.55 -5.91 1.59
N HIS A 103 6.90 -4.70 1.16
CA HIS A 103 6.79 -3.52 2.02
C HIS A 103 5.32 -3.12 2.21
N GLN A 104 4.48 -3.26 1.19
CA GLN A 104 3.02 -3.08 1.32
C GLN A 104 2.42 -4.12 2.29
N TYR A 105 2.88 -5.37 2.22
CA TYR A 105 2.50 -6.41 3.19
C TYR A 105 2.88 -6.03 4.62
N HIS A 106 4.14 -5.61 4.83
CA HIS A 106 4.63 -5.16 6.14
C HIS A 106 3.93 -3.90 6.64
N TRP A 107 3.58 -3.00 5.75
CA TRP A 107 2.82 -1.80 6.07
C TRP A 107 1.45 -2.16 6.67
N LEU A 108 0.75 -3.14 6.09
CA LEU A 108 -0.52 -3.61 6.61
C LEU A 108 -0.34 -4.36 7.95
N ALA A 109 0.76 -5.10 8.10
CA ALA A 109 1.11 -5.77 9.35
C ALA A 109 1.37 -4.77 10.49
N LYS A 110 2.20 -3.74 10.22
CA LYS A 110 2.53 -2.67 11.17
C LYS A 110 1.29 -1.89 11.61
N ALA A 111 0.33 -1.70 10.70
CA ALA A 111 -0.94 -1.06 11.00
C ALA A 111 -1.98 -1.97 11.67
N GLY A 112 -1.66 -3.25 11.92
CA GLY A 112 -2.57 -4.21 12.54
C GLY A 112 -3.78 -4.63 11.67
N THR A 113 -3.76 -4.34 10.37
CA THR A 113 -4.89 -4.64 9.46
C THR A 113 -4.70 -5.89 8.62
N LEU A 114 -3.49 -6.44 8.59
CA LEU A 114 -3.16 -7.66 7.86
C LEU A 114 -3.78 -8.89 8.52
N LYS A 115 -4.49 -9.68 7.72
CA LYS A 115 -5.00 -11.02 8.06
C LYS A 115 -4.27 -12.06 7.22
N LYS A 116 -3.53 -12.95 7.88
CA LYS A 116 -2.86 -14.09 7.23
C LYS A 116 -3.89 -15.13 6.79
N ALA A 117 -3.75 -15.65 5.58
CA ALA A 117 -4.58 -16.72 5.05
C ALA A 117 -3.77 -17.51 4.01
N SER A 118 -3.91 -18.83 4.00
CA SER A 118 -3.11 -19.72 3.16
C SER A 118 -3.75 -20.07 1.82
N ARG A 119 -5.03 -19.72 1.64
CA ARG A 119 -5.87 -20.06 0.48
C ARG A 119 -6.87 -18.94 0.22
N LEU A 120 -7.35 -18.86 -1.03
CA LEU A 120 -8.39 -17.94 -1.45
C LEU A 120 -9.70 -18.72 -1.64
N ASP A 121 -10.22 -19.21 -0.52
CA ASP A 121 -11.47 -19.95 -0.41
C ASP A 121 -12.61 -19.04 0.07
N GLU A 122 -13.83 -19.57 0.10
CA GLU A 122 -15.02 -18.83 0.51
C GLU A 122 -14.94 -18.28 1.95
N ARG A 123 -14.34 -19.04 2.87
CA ARG A 123 -14.14 -18.59 4.26
C ARG A 123 -13.25 -17.35 4.32
N THR A 124 -12.20 -17.32 3.50
CA THR A 124 -11.29 -16.19 3.40
C THR A 124 -11.97 -15.00 2.75
N LEU A 125 -12.66 -15.22 1.62
CA LEU A 125 -13.34 -14.16 0.86
C LEU A 125 -14.45 -13.46 1.66
N ARG A 126 -15.20 -14.18 2.50
CA ARG A 126 -16.21 -13.57 3.41
C ARG A 126 -15.61 -12.56 4.40
N LYS A 127 -14.31 -12.63 4.69
CA LYS A 127 -13.62 -11.69 5.59
C LYS A 127 -13.05 -10.47 4.85
N MET A 128 -13.04 -10.49 3.52
CA MET A 128 -12.48 -9.45 2.66
C MET A 128 -13.56 -8.42 2.31
N ARG A 129 -13.15 -7.16 2.19
CA ARG A 129 -14.01 -6.07 1.73
C ARG A 129 -13.36 -5.34 0.56
N PRO A 130 -14.14 -4.74 -0.35
CA PRO A 130 -13.57 -3.94 -1.43
C PRO A 130 -12.54 -2.92 -0.92
N GLY A 131 -11.43 -2.78 -1.64
CA GLY A 131 -10.28 -1.98 -1.25
C GLY A 131 -9.21 -2.72 -0.43
N ASP A 132 -9.45 -3.97 -0.01
CA ASP A 132 -8.41 -4.76 0.66
C ASP A 132 -7.30 -5.17 -0.32
N LEU A 133 -6.04 -5.06 0.13
CA LEU A 133 -4.90 -5.61 -0.61
C LEU A 133 -4.84 -7.12 -0.43
N MET A 134 -4.52 -7.83 -1.50
CA MET A 134 -4.43 -9.28 -1.60
C MET A 134 -2.98 -9.67 -1.91
N PHE A 135 -2.39 -10.66 -1.23
CA PHE A 135 -0.97 -10.98 -1.39
C PHE A 135 -0.71 -12.45 -1.73
N TRP A 136 0.23 -12.69 -2.66
CA TRP A 136 0.70 -14.02 -3.04
C TRP A 136 2.23 -14.12 -3.02
N LYS A 137 2.70 -15.37 -2.90
CA LYS A 137 4.08 -15.78 -3.19
C LYS A 137 4.11 -16.80 -4.33
N GLY A 138 5.30 -17.00 -4.92
CA GLY A 138 5.54 -18.01 -5.95
C GLY A 138 5.07 -17.67 -7.38
N THR A 139 4.64 -16.43 -7.65
CA THR A 139 4.32 -15.98 -9.03
C THR A 139 5.58 -15.65 -9.86
N TYR A 140 6.69 -15.31 -9.21
CA TYR A 140 8.04 -15.20 -9.78
C TYR A 140 9.09 -15.35 -8.66
N ARG A 141 10.38 -15.47 -9.02
CA ARG A 141 11.50 -15.58 -8.08
C ARG A 141 11.81 -14.22 -7.42
N THR A 142 11.62 -14.10 -6.11
CA THR A 142 11.81 -12.83 -5.37
C THR A 142 13.21 -12.64 -4.77
N GLY A 143 14.14 -13.58 -5.00
CA GLY A 143 15.43 -13.59 -4.31
C GLY A 143 15.29 -13.67 -2.78
N LYS A 144 16.14 -12.93 -2.05
CA LYS A 144 16.24 -12.94 -0.58
C LYS A 144 15.18 -12.09 0.16
N ARG A 145 14.12 -11.65 -0.52
CA ARG A 145 13.07 -10.78 0.05
C ARG A 145 12.23 -11.51 1.11
N TRP A 146 11.93 -10.83 2.23
CA TRP A 146 11.06 -11.36 3.30
C TRP A 146 9.88 -10.43 3.67
N PRO A 147 8.63 -10.95 3.77
CA PRO A 147 8.21 -12.21 3.19
C PRO A 147 8.42 -12.19 1.66
N ASN A 148 8.52 -13.36 1.05
CA ASN A 148 8.73 -13.52 -0.39
C ASN A 148 7.46 -13.25 -1.22
N VAL A 149 6.83 -12.09 -0.98
CA VAL A 149 5.67 -11.59 -1.72
C VAL A 149 6.11 -11.29 -3.15
N SER A 150 5.45 -11.95 -4.10
CA SER A 150 5.64 -11.77 -5.54
C SER A 150 4.40 -11.26 -6.25
N HIS A 151 3.29 -11.07 -5.56
CA HIS A 151 2.13 -10.43 -6.19
C HIS A 151 1.25 -9.73 -5.18
N VAL A 152 0.65 -8.62 -5.63
CA VAL A 152 -0.33 -7.85 -4.87
C VAL A 152 -1.42 -7.32 -5.80
N MET A 153 -2.67 -7.36 -5.36
CA MET A 153 -3.85 -6.85 -6.08
C MET A 153 -4.82 -6.19 -5.10
N ILE A 154 -5.74 -5.36 -5.58
CA ILE A 154 -6.86 -4.79 -4.80
C ILE A 154 -8.09 -5.66 -5.00
N TYR A 155 -8.74 -6.11 -3.93
CA TYR A 155 -10.02 -6.78 -4.00
C TYR A 155 -11.13 -5.79 -4.34
N MET A 156 -11.95 -6.10 -5.34
CA MET A 156 -13.01 -5.21 -5.82
C MET A 156 -14.42 -5.66 -5.41
N GLY A 157 -14.56 -6.86 -4.84
CA GLY A 157 -15.83 -7.41 -4.39
C GLY A 157 -16.31 -8.60 -5.20
N ARG A 158 -17.53 -9.05 -4.87
CA ARG A 158 -18.25 -10.13 -5.56
C ARG A 158 -19.33 -9.50 -6.42
N ASP A 159 -19.43 -9.95 -7.66
CA ASP A 159 -20.56 -9.66 -8.52
C ASP A 159 -21.76 -10.51 -8.07
N PRO A 160 -22.87 -9.90 -7.61
CA PRO A 160 -24.02 -10.63 -7.10
C PRO A 160 -24.74 -11.45 -8.18
N ASN A 161 -24.63 -11.05 -9.45
CA ASN A 161 -25.33 -11.69 -10.56
C ASN A 161 -24.60 -12.94 -11.04
N THR A 162 -23.27 -12.88 -11.11
CA THR A 162 -22.45 -13.99 -11.62
C THR A 162 -21.80 -14.83 -10.52
N GLY A 163 -21.80 -14.33 -9.28
CA GLY A 163 -21.08 -14.92 -8.16
C GLY A 163 -19.56 -14.83 -8.25
N LYS A 164 -19.01 -14.30 -9.35
CA LYS A 164 -17.57 -14.13 -9.56
C LYS A 164 -17.01 -13.02 -8.68
N HIS A 165 -15.78 -13.21 -8.23
CA HIS A 165 -15.05 -12.19 -7.52
C HIS A 165 -14.16 -11.40 -8.47
N TRP A 166 -13.91 -10.14 -8.15
CA TRP A 166 -13.09 -9.25 -8.96
C TRP A 166 -11.93 -8.70 -8.15
N MET A 167 -10.80 -8.53 -8.83
CA MET A 167 -9.63 -7.83 -8.30
C MET A 167 -9.05 -6.91 -9.37
N PHE A 168 -8.37 -5.86 -8.93
CA PHE A 168 -7.71 -4.88 -9.79
C PHE A 168 -6.20 -4.86 -9.50
N GLY A 169 -5.39 -4.68 -10.54
CA GLY A 169 -3.95 -4.49 -10.40
C GLY A 169 -3.18 -4.83 -11.67
N GLY A 170 -1.84 -4.80 -11.60
CA GLY A 170 -0.98 -5.22 -12.70
C GLY A 170 -0.77 -6.73 -12.73
N ARG A 171 -1.05 -7.40 -13.85
CA ARG A 171 -0.74 -8.82 -14.08
C ARG A 171 -0.23 -9.06 -15.51
N GLY A 172 0.75 -9.98 -15.65
CA GLY A 172 1.38 -10.30 -16.94
C GLY A 172 0.43 -10.89 -17.99
N GLN A 173 0.91 -10.94 -19.24
CA GLN A 173 0.11 -11.24 -20.45
C GLN A 173 -0.60 -12.61 -20.47
N SER A 174 -0.18 -13.57 -19.65
CA SER A 174 -0.86 -14.88 -19.53
C SER A 174 -2.21 -14.79 -18.79
N ALA A 175 -2.64 -13.60 -18.40
CA ALA A 175 -3.89 -13.33 -17.74
C ALA A 175 -4.76 -12.40 -18.59
N SER A 176 -5.91 -12.90 -19.04
CA SER A 176 -6.93 -12.07 -19.67
C SER A 176 -7.70 -11.29 -18.60
N GLY A 177 -7.55 -9.96 -18.62
CA GLY A 177 -8.39 -9.03 -17.87
C GLY A 177 -9.58 -8.55 -18.70
N ARG A 178 -10.42 -7.70 -18.10
CA ARG A 178 -11.62 -7.12 -18.75
C ARG A 178 -11.29 -6.34 -20.03
N ASN A 179 -10.10 -5.74 -20.11
CA ASN A 179 -9.60 -4.90 -21.20
C ASN A 179 -8.38 -5.49 -21.91
N GLY A 180 -8.10 -6.79 -21.73
CA GLY A 180 -7.00 -7.50 -22.39
C GLY A 180 -5.82 -7.89 -21.50
N GLY A 181 -5.74 -7.38 -20.25
CA GLY A 181 -4.67 -7.70 -19.30
C GLY A 181 -3.78 -6.50 -18.94
N GLY A 182 -2.60 -6.75 -18.37
CA GLY A 182 -1.74 -5.69 -17.86
C GLY A 182 -2.31 -5.07 -16.57
N VAL A 183 -2.49 -3.75 -16.55
CA VAL A 183 -3.16 -3.02 -15.45
C VAL A 183 -4.67 -3.03 -15.69
N ASP A 184 -5.37 -3.94 -15.01
CA ASP A 184 -6.76 -4.24 -15.36
C ASP A 184 -7.56 -4.89 -14.21
N PHE A 185 -8.84 -5.13 -14.48
CA PHE A 185 -9.75 -5.93 -13.68
C PHE A 185 -9.72 -7.39 -14.11
N PHE A 186 -9.56 -8.29 -13.14
CA PHE A 186 -9.51 -9.73 -13.34
C PHE A 186 -10.58 -10.41 -12.49
N SER A 187 -11.44 -11.19 -13.15
CA SER A 187 -12.38 -12.06 -12.44
C SER A 187 -11.68 -13.34 -11.95
N PHE A 188 -12.14 -13.86 -10.81
CA PHE A 188 -11.75 -15.16 -10.31
C PHE A 188 -12.90 -15.79 -9.53
N SER A 189 -12.86 -17.12 -9.43
CA SER A 189 -13.74 -17.86 -8.52
C SER A 189 -12.92 -18.33 -7.31
N PRO A 190 -13.55 -18.47 -6.12
CA PRO A 190 -12.92 -19.12 -4.98
C PRO A 190 -12.32 -20.44 -5.45
N ARG A 191 -11.06 -20.68 -5.11
CA ARG A 191 -10.40 -21.94 -5.49
C ARG A 191 -10.45 -22.89 -4.31
N GLU A 192 -11.21 -23.96 -4.46
CA GLU A 192 -11.05 -25.16 -3.64
C GLU A 192 -9.76 -25.89 -4.08
N GLY A 193 -8.59 -25.39 -3.66
CA GLY A 193 -7.30 -25.88 -4.18
C GLY A 193 -6.56 -24.86 -5.02
N GLY A 194 -5.50 -24.29 -4.46
CA GLY A 194 -4.64 -23.33 -5.19
C GLY A 194 -3.96 -23.97 -6.41
N ARG A 195 -3.73 -23.17 -7.45
CA ARG A 195 -2.82 -23.54 -8.56
C ARG A 195 -1.45 -23.94 -7.97
N ARG A 196 -0.82 -24.97 -8.54
CA ARG A 196 0.38 -25.64 -7.98
C ARG A 196 1.53 -24.71 -7.58
N ASN A 197 1.67 -23.51 -8.17
CA ASN A 197 2.87 -22.68 -8.00
C ASN A 197 2.68 -21.35 -7.25
N SER A 198 1.46 -20.78 -7.20
CA SER A 198 1.21 -19.50 -6.51
C SER A 198 0.40 -19.71 -5.23
N LYS A 199 0.95 -19.27 -4.09
CA LYS A 199 0.30 -19.42 -2.77
C LYS A 199 -0.20 -18.08 -2.26
N PHE A 200 -1.49 -18.01 -1.96
CA PHE A 200 -2.07 -16.87 -1.23
C PHE A 200 -1.51 -16.86 0.20
N ILE A 201 -1.16 -15.68 0.70
CA ILE A 201 -0.52 -15.54 2.03
C ILE A 201 -1.24 -14.55 2.96
N GLY A 202 -2.23 -13.82 2.46
CA GLY A 202 -3.06 -12.95 3.27
C GLY A 202 -3.62 -11.77 2.51
N PHE A 203 -4.37 -10.96 3.24
CA PHE A 203 -4.99 -9.74 2.77
C PHE A 203 -5.08 -8.73 3.91
N GLY A 204 -5.38 -7.47 3.62
CA GLY A 204 -5.63 -6.50 4.68
C GLY A 204 -6.18 -5.18 4.18
N ARG A 205 -6.75 -4.43 5.12
CA ARG A 205 -7.26 -3.08 4.88
C ARG A 205 -6.12 -2.09 4.76
N VAL A 206 -6.10 -1.30 3.69
CA VAL A 206 -5.24 -0.13 3.60
C VAL A 206 -5.61 0.85 4.74
N PRO A 207 -4.70 1.16 5.67
CA PRO A 207 -4.97 2.09 6.76
C PRO A 207 -5.38 3.46 6.20
N GLY A 208 -6.44 4.08 6.73
CA GLY A 208 -6.94 5.38 6.25
C GLY A 208 -8.03 5.30 5.18
N VAL A 209 -8.30 4.13 4.56
CA VAL A 209 -9.45 3.97 3.68
C VAL A 209 -10.74 3.86 4.49
N LYS A 210 -11.65 4.81 4.29
CA LYS A 210 -13.03 4.79 4.78
C LYS A 210 -13.89 3.94 3.85
N ARG A 211 -14.81 3.19 4.45
CA ARG A 211 -15.63 2.20 3.75
C ARG A 211 -17.09 2.40 4.07
#